data_AF-A0A3M1J1B1-F1
#
_entry.id   AF-A0A3M1J1B1-F1
#
_cell.length_a   1.000
_cell.length_b   1.000
_cell.length_c   1.000
_cell.angle_alpha   90.00
_cell.angle_beta   90.00
_cell.angle_gamma   90.00
#
_symmetry.space_group_name_H-M   'P 1'
#
loop_
_entity.id
_entity.type
_entity.pdbx_description
1 polymer ?
#
loop_
_entity_poly.entity_id
_entity_poly.type
_entity_poly.pdbx_seq_one_letter_code
_entity_poly.pdbx_strand_id
1 'polypeptide(L)'
;MKTLEEELQVALFDRSTRPPRLNAHGVFVAGQARDVLRRFEALIDAARAPDGIAGRLMLGCISGISSDLVPAALRNLRERYPGLQVRMAEGQSGDLVRRLLRHELDAA
;
A
#
# COMPACT_ATOMS: atom_id res chain seq x y z
N MET A 1 4.98 -8.64 -19.50
CA MET A 1 3.49 -8.72 -19.56
C MET A 1 3.04 -10.07 -20.09
N LYS A 2 3.37 -10.46 -21.34
CA LYS A 2 2.99 -11.77 -21.89
C LYS A 2 3.48 -12.97 -21.09
N THR A 3 4.74 -12.96 -20.64
CA THR A 3 5.30 -14.04 -19.82
C THR A 3 4.50 -14.31 -18.54
N LEU A 4 4.03 -13.25 -17.87
CA LEU A 4 3.19 -13.40 -16.66
C LEU A 4 1.80 -13.94 -17.01
N GLU A 5 1.21 -13.50 -18.12
CA GLU A 5 -0.08 -14.04 -18.61
C GLU A 5 0.05 -15.52 -19.00
N GLU A 6 1.20 -15.91 -19.55
CA GLU A 6 1.55 -17.30 -19.91
C GLU A 6 1.75 -18.16 -18.65
N GLU A 7 2.47 -17.67 -17.64
CA GLU A 7 2.63 -18.38 -16.36
C GLU A 7 1.30 -18.55 -15.61
N LEU A 8 0.46 -17.51 -15.60
CA LEU A 8 -0.84 -17.52 -14.92
C LEU A 8 -1.95 -18.18 -15.76
N GLN A 9 -1.68 -18.51 -17.03
CA GLN A 9 -2.65 -19.02 -17.99
C GLN A 9 -3.93 -18.15 -18.08
N VAL A 10 -3.77 -16.83 -17.92
CA VAL A 10 -4.87 -15.85 -17.88
C VAL A 10 -4.42 -14.55 -18.56
N ALA A 11 -5.30 -13.99 -19.40
CA ALA A 11 -5.09 -12.65 -19.93
C ALA A 11 -5.36 -11.61 -18.84
N LEU A 12 -4.43 -10.68 -18.64
CA LEU A 12 -4.54 -9.59 -17.67
C LEU A 12 -4.85 -8.25 -18.36
N PHE A 13 -4.64 -8.15 -19.67
CA PHE A 13 -4.85 -6.93 -20.44
C PHE A 13 -5.92 -7.11 -21.51
N ASP A 14 -6.81 -6.12 -21.61
CA ASP A 14 -7.66 -5.91 -22.77
C ASP A 14 -6.88 -5.13 -23.85
N ARG A 15 -6.75 -5.73 -25.03
CA ARG A 15 -6.02 -5.20 -26.19
C ARG A 15 -6.92 -4.63 -27.28
N SER A 16 -8.24 -4.53 -27.03
CA SER A 16 -9.19 -3.90 -27.95
C SER A 16 -8.98 -2.39 -28.08
N THR A 17 -8.30 -1.76 -27.11
CA THR A 17 -8.01 -0.32 -27.09
C THR A 17 -6.51 -0.05 -27.02
N ARG A 18 -6.09 1.12 -27.52
CA ARG A 18 -4.69 1.59 -27.49
C ARG A 18 -4.62 2.89 -26.67
N PRO A 19 -3.92 2.94 -25.53
CA PRO A 19 -3.09 1.86 -24.96
C PRO A 19 -3.93 0.74 -24.30
N PRO A 20 -3.38 -0.50 -24.23
CA PRO A 20 -4.02 -1.62 -23.54
C PRO A 20 -4.34 -1.30 -22.08
N ARG A 21 -5.47 -1.76 -21.58
CA ARG A 21 -5.91 -1.56 -20.19
C ARG A 21 -5.98 -2.89 -19.45
N LEU A 22 -5.87 -2.85 -18.12
CA LEU A 22 -6.13 -4.05 -17.32
C LEU A 22 -7.58 -4.48 -17.51
N ASN A 23 -7.80 -5.77 -17.75
CA ASN A 23 -9.13 -6.37 -17.66
C ASN A 23 -9.44 -6.70 -16.18
N ALA A 24 -10.59 -7.33 -15.90
CA ALA A 24 -11.00 -7.68 -14.55
C ALA A 24 -9.97 -8.55 -13.80
N HIS A 25 -9.37 -9.54 -14.48
CA HIS A 25 -8.30 -10.36 -13.92
C HIS A 25 -7.04 -9.53 -13.65
N GLY A 26 -6.66 -8.64 -14.57
CA GLY A 26 -5.55 -7.73 -14.41
C GLY A 26 -5.67 -6.83 -13.18
N VAL A 27 -6.86 -6.28 -12.93
CA VAL A 27 -7.12 -5.45 -11.75
C VAL A 27 -7.00 -6.28 -10.47
N PHE A 28 -7.58 -7.47 -10.44
CA PHE A 28 -7.51 -8.38 -9.30
C PHE A 28 -6.08 -8.83 -8.98
N VAL A 29 -5.36 -9.35 -9.99
CA VAL A 29 -3.98 -9.82 -9.85
C VAL A 29 -3.05 -8.68 -9.45
N ALA A 30 -3.24 -7.47 -9.98
CA ALA A 30 -2.46 -6.31 -9.57
C ALA A 30 -2.64 -5.96 -8.09
N GLY A 31 -3.86 -6.12 -7.54
CA GLY A 31 -4.10 -5.98 -6.10
C GLY A 31 -3.31 -7.01 -5.28
N GLN A 32 -3.44 -8.29 -5.63
CA GLN A 32 -2.74 -9.38 -4.96
C GLN A 32 -1.21 -9.25 -5.06
N ALA A 33 -0.68 -8.85 -6.22
CA ALA A 33 0.75 -8.65 -6.43
C ALA A 33 1.31 -7.54 -5.54
N ARG A 34 0.57 -6.42 -5.38
CA ARG A 34 0.96 -5.35 -4.44
C ARG A 34 1.02 -5.87 -3.01
N ASP A 35 0.06 -6.70 -2.59
CA ASP A 35 0.05 -7.27 -1.25
C ASP A 35 1.22 -8.20 -0.99
N VAL A 36 1.56 -9.06 -1.95
CA VAL A 36 2.71 -9.95 -1.86
C VAL A 36 4.00 -9.13 -1.72
N LEU A 37 4.18 -8.11 -2.56
CA LEU A 37 5.36 -7.25 -2.50
C LEU A 37 5.47 -6.52 -1.17
N ARG A 38 4.36 -5.94 -0.68
CA ARG A 38 4.31 -5.25 0.62
C ARG A 38 4.65 -6.19 1.78
N ARG A 39 4.14 -7.42 1.78
CA ARG A 39 4.49 -8.44 2.78
C ARG A 39 5.96 -8.85 2.69
N PHE A 40 6.50 -8.95 1.49
CA PHE A 40 7.90 -9.29 1.28
C PHE A 40 8.84 -8.18 1.76
N GLU A 41 8.51 -6.91 1.49
CA GLU A 41 9.22 -5.75 2.06
C GLU A 41 9.18 -5.76 3.59
N ALA A 42 7.99 -5.96 4.19
CA ALA A 42 7.84 -6.06 5.64
C ALA A 42 8.67 -7.21 6.25
N LEU A 43 8.79 -8.34 5.55
CA LEU A 43 9.64 -9.46 5.98
C LEU A 43 11.13 -9.07 6.00
N ILE A 44 11.60 -8.37 4.97
CA ILE A 44 12.99 -7.88 4.89
C ILE A 44 13.25 -6.91 6.03
N ASP A 45 12.31 -6.00 6.29
CA ASP A 45 12.45 -5.00 7.35
C ASP A 45 12.45 -5.66 8.74
N ALA A 46 11.55 -6.63 8.98
CA ALA A 46 11.52 -7.40 10.22
C ALA A 46 12.81 -8.20 10.46
N ALA A 47 13.37 -8.81 9.41
CA ALA A 47 14.64 -9.54 9.51
C ALA A 47 15.83 -8.64 9.84
N ARG A 48 15.73 -7.33 9.59
CA ARG A 48 16.78 -6.33 9.84
C ARG A 48 16.57 -5.54 11.13
N ALA A 49 15.42 -5.69 11.79
CA ALA A 49 15.06 -4.93 12.98
C ALA A 49 15.47 -5.67 14.26
N PRO A 50 16.35 -5.10 15.11
CA PRO A 50 16.70 -5.71 16.40
C PRO A 50 15.49 -5.85 17.35
N ASP A 51 14.49 -4.97 17.23
CA ASP A 51 13.38 -4.80 18.18
C ASP A 51 11.99 -5.16 17.59
N GLY A 52 11.95 -5.82 16.43
CA GLY A 52 10.75 -6.50 15.90
C GLY A 52 9.72 -5.67 15.13
N ILE A 53 9.75 -4.34 15.18
CA ILE A 53 8.85 -3.47 14.38
C ILE A 53 9.67 -2.52 13.50
N ALA A 54 9.64 -2.77 12.19
CA ALA A 54 10.26 -1.94 11.16
C ALA A 54 9.48 -2.01 9.84
N GLY A 55 9.77 -1.06 8.95
CA GLY A 55 9.22 -0.98 7.61
C GLY A 55 8.32 0.21 7.38
N ARG A 56 7.42 0.15 6.40
CA ARG A 56 6.58 1.30 6.00
C ARG A 56 5.14 1.15 6.51
N LEU A 57 4.58 2.24 7.04
CA LEU A 57 3.17 2.36 7.43
C LEU A 57 2.55 3.56 6.71
N MET A 58 1.59 3.32 5.83
CA MET A 58 0.85 4.33 5.05
C MET A 58 -0.50 4.63 5.71
N LEU A 59 -0.66 5.81 6.30
CA LEU A 59 -1.87 6.23 7.00
C LEU A 59 -2.66 7.26 6.19
N GLY A 60 -3.95 7.02 6.01
CA GLY A 60 -4.93 8.00 5.53
C GLY A 60 -5.42 8.89 6.66
N CYS A 61 -5.69 10.15 6.36
CA CYS A 61 -6.36 11.06 7.29
C CYS A 61 -7.36 11.94 6.54
N ILE A 62 -8.55 12.09 7.10
CA ILE A 62 -9.57 12.98 6.56
C ILE A 62 -9.15 14.43 6.80
N SER A 63 -9.25 15.26 5.76
CA SER A 63 -8.95 16.69 5.87
C SER A 63 -9.75 17.37 6.98
N GLY A 64 -9.03 18.07 7.88
CA GLY A 64 -9.62 18.84 8.99
C GLY A 64 -9.38 18.28 10.39
N ILE A 65 -8.75 17.11 10.55
CA ILE A 65 -8.34 16.54 11.86
C ILE A 65 -6.91 17.01 12.25
N SER A 66 -6.31 17.89 11.46
CA SER A 66 -4.89 18.25 11.51
C SER A 66 -4.63 19.56 12.26
N SER A 67 -4.31 19.46 13.55
CA SER A 67 -3.26 20.33 14.11
C SER A 67 -2.38 19.60 15.12
N ASP A 68 -2.95 18.80 16.04
CA ASP A 68 -2.18 18.34 17.20
C ASP A 68 -2.10 16.82 17.40
N LEU A 69 -3.19 16.08 17.15
CA LEU A 69 -3.24 14.64 17.43
C LEU A 69 -2.23 13.84 16.58
N VAL A 70 -2.19 14.17 15.30
CA VAL A 70 -1.42 13.40 14.32
C VAL A 70 0.10 13.61 14.48
N PRO A 71 0.62 14.86 14.61
CA PRO A 71 2.03 15.06 14.90
C PRO A 71 2.50 14.41 16.22
N ALA A 72 1.64 14.40 17.25
CA ALA A 72 1.96 13.76 18.53
C ALA A 72 2.05 12.23 18.41
N ALA A 73 1.09 11.59 17.72
CA ALA A 73 1.12 10.16 17.46
C ALA A 73 2.34 9.74 16.62
N LEU A 74 2.69 10.52 15.59
CA LEU A 74 3.87 10.28 14.76
C LEU A 74 5.18 10.37 15.55
N ARG A 75 5.31 11.33 16.47
CA ARG A 75 6.47 11.40 17.38
C ARG A 75 6.60 10.16 18.24
N ASN A 76 5.51 9.74 18.90
CA ASN A 76 5.54 8.56 19.78
C ASN A 76 5.89 7.28 19.02
N LEU A 77 5.36 7.10 17.80
CA LEU A 77 5.69 5.98 16.93
C LEU A 77 7.16 5.96 16.54
N ARG A 78 7.73 7.13 16.18
CA ARG A 78 9.14 7.23 15.78
C ARG A 78 10.10 7.01 16.94
N GLU A 79 9.73 7.42 18.15
CA GLU A 79 10.52 7.19 19.37
C GLU A 79 10.50 5.71 19.80
N ARG A 80 9.34 5.04 19.73
CA ARG A 80 9.23 3.62 20.11
C ARG A 80 9.72 2.66 19.02
N TYR A 81 9.60 3.04 17.75
CA TYR A 81 9.95 2.19 16.61
C TYR A 81 10.82 2.95 15.61
N PRO A 82 12.14 3.07 15.86
CA PRO A 82 13.05 3.84 15.00
C PRO A 82 13.14 3.29 13.57
N GLY A 83 12.89 1.99 13.40
CA GLY A 83 12.86 1.30 12.10
C GLY A 83 11.56 1.49 11.31
N LEU A 84 10.54 2.16 11.88
CA LEU A 84 9.24 2.34 11.24
C LEU A 84 9.18 3.69 10.50
N GLN A 85 9.02 3.65 9.18
CA GLN A 85 8.71 4.81 8.34
C GLN A 85 7.20 4.99 8.22
N VAL A 86 6.66 5.92 9.01
CA VAL A 86 5.26 6.32 8.90
C VAL A 86 5.11 7.42 7.84
N ARG A 87 4.22 7.20 6.88
CA ARG A 87 3.86 8.14 5.82
C ARG A 87 2.37 8.43 5.91
N MET A 88 2.01 9.67 5.61
CA MET A 88 0.62 10.08 5.65
C MET A 88 0.12 10.52 4.30
N ALA A 89 -1.16 10.28 4.06
CA ALA A 89 -1.88 10.84 2.95
C ALA A 89 -3.18 11.47 3.43
N GLU A 90 -3.41 12.70 2.99
CA GLU A 90 -4.64 13.41 3.29
C GLU A 90 -5.64 13.24 2.13
N GLY A 91 -6.93 13.20 2.45
CA GLY A 91 -7.96 13.12 1.42
C GLY A 91 -9.38 13.14 1.97
N GLN A 92 -10.35 13.14 1.06
CA GLN A 92 -11.75 12.92 1.42
C GLN A 92 -12.01 11.44 1.70
N SER A 93 -12.98 11.13 2.57
CA SER A 93 -13.28 9.75 2.99
C SER A 93 -13.49 8.80 1.81
N GLY A 94 -14.18 9.22 0.76
CA GLY A 94 -14.41 8.39 -0.43
C GLY A 94 -13.13 8.06 -1.20
N ASP A 95 -12.14 8.96 -1.21
CA ASP A 95 -10.84 8.70 -1.82
C ASP A 95 -9.99 7.77 -0.96
N LEU A 96 -9.95 8.04 0.34
CA LEU A 96 -9.21 7.22 1.31
C LEU A 96 -9.70 5.76 1.30
N VAL A 97 -11.02 5.53 1.28
CA VAL A 97 -11.59 4.19 1.17
C VAL A 97 -11.14 3.50 -0.12
N ARG A 98 -11.14 4.20 -1.26
CA ARG A 98 -10.65 3.62 -2.53
C ARG A 98 -9.17 3.24 -2.44
N ARG A 99 -8.36 4.06 -1.79
CA ARG A 99 -6.91 3.81 -1.63
C ARG A 99 -6.64 2.68 -0.65
N LEU A 100 -7.46 2.54 0.41
CA LEU A 100 -7.43 1.41 1.33
C LEU A 100 -7.76 0.09 0.61
N LEU A 101 -8.83 0.09 -0.21
CA LEU A 101 -9.22 -1.07 -1.02
C LEU A 101 -8.19 -1.44 -2.10
N ARG A 102 -7.35 -0.49 -2.51
CA ARG A 102 -6.24 -0.72 -3.45
C ARG A 102 -4.92 -1.07 -2.76
N HIS A 103 -4.92 -1.16 -1.43
CA HIS A 103 -3.73 -1.40 -0.61
C HIS A 103 -2.64 -0.34 -0.78
N GLU A 104 -3.05 0.89 -1.12
CA GLU A 104 -2.18 2.08 -1.13
C GLU A 104 -2.08 2.72 0.27
N LEU A 105 -3.00 2.38 1.16
CA LEU A 105 -3.04 2.76 2.58
C LEU A 105 -3.22 1.50 3.44
N ASP A 106 -2.60 1.49 4.61
CA ASP A 106 -2.71 0.43 5.61
C ASP A 106 -3.87 0.70 6.59
N ALA A 107 -4.17 1.97 6.85
CA ALA A 107 -5.32 2.45 7.63
C ALA A 107 -5.76 3.84 7.14
N ALA A 108 -7.00 4.25 7.38
CA ALA A 108 -7.52 5.57 7.03
C ALA A 108 -8.70 6.01 7.89
#